data_AF-A0A6B0YSF1-F1
#
_entry.id   AF-A0A6B0YSF1-F1
#
_cell.length_a   1.000
_cell.length_b   1.000
_cell.length_c   1.000
_cell.angle_alpha   90.00
_cell.angle_beta   90.00
_cell.angle_gamma   90.00
#
_symmetry.space_group_name_H-M   'P 1'
#
loop_
_entity.id
_entity.type
_entity.pdbx_description
1 polymer ?
#
loop_
_entity_poly.entity_id
_entity_poly.type
_entity_poly.pdbx_seq_one_letter_code
_entity_poly.pdbx_strand_id
1 'polypeptide(L)' 'MRRRALVCQIGSCPSDRYDATGYYYGGDLVSATEEGKLISYVISDPETDNEECKHTWMVLHDGLHFGSGFYRGQE' A
#
# COMPACT_ATOMS: atom_id res chain seq x y z
N MET A 1 0.67 -26.18 4.26
CA MET A 1 1.32 -25.05 3.57
C MET A 1 0.28 -24.35 2.71
N ARG A 2 -0.39 -23.31 3.22
CA ARG A 2 -1.34 -22.52 2.43
C ARG A 2 -0.60 -21.31 1.90
N ARG A 3 -0.17 -21.36 0.64
CA ARG A 3 0.20 -20.13 -0.08
C ARG A 3 -1.12 -19.42 -0.37
N ARG A 4 -1.54 -18.50 0.51
CA ARG A 4 -2.51 -17.48 0.08
C ARG A 4 -1.78 -16.70 -1.01
N ALA A 5 -2.36 -16.69 -2.20
CA ALA A 5 -1.87 -15.82 -3.24
C ALA A 5 -1.91 -14.39 -2.68
N LEU A 6 -0.77 -13.67 -2.73
CA LEU A 6 -0.83 -12.22 -2.81
C LEU A 6 -1.95 -11.92 -3.79
N VAL A 7 -3.01 -11.25 -3.33
CA VAL A 7 -4.09 -10.89 -4.25
C VAL A 7 -3.44 -10.04 -5.32
N CYS A 8 -3.37 -10.59 -6.52
CA CYS A 8 -2.91 -9.86 -7.69
C CYS A 8 -3.91 -8.72 -7.87
N GLN A 9 -3.52 -7.50 -7.50
CA GLN A 9 -4.36 -6.30 -7.63
C GLN A 9 -4.28 -5.70 -9.05
N ILE A 10 -3.74 -6.45 -10.02
CA ILE A 10 -3.60 -5.99 -11.40
C ILE A 10 -4.99 -5.83 -12.01
N GLY A 11 -5.27 -4.65 -12.58
CA GLY A 11 -6.57 -4.33 -13.18
C GLY A 11 -7.63 -3.82 -12.20
N SER A 12 -7.33 -3.78 -10.89
CA SER A 12 -8.21 -3.18 -9.88
C SER A 12 -8.02 -1.68 -9.79
N CYS A 13 -9.12 -0.95 -9.53
CA CYS A 13 -9.05 0.49 -9.25
C CYS A 13 -8.30 0.75 -7.92
N PRO A 14 -7.24 1.57 -7.93
CA PRO A 14 -6.50 1.91 -6.70
C PRO A 14 -7.35 2.71 -5.69
N SER A 15 -8.38 3.39 -6.18
CA SER A 15 -9.31 4.23 -5.40
C SER A 15 -10.36 3.45 -4.61
N ASP A 16 -10.38 2.11 -4.66
CA ASP A 16 -11.34 1.31 -3.88
C ASP A 16 -10.64 0.57 -2.73
N ARG A 17 -9.56 1.15 -2.21
CA ARG A 17 -8.69 0.50 -1.23
C ARG A 17 -8.89 1.03 0.19
N TYR A 18 -9.34 0.11 1.03
CA TYR A 18 -9.49 0.26 2.47
C TYR A 18 -8.59 -0.73 3.19
N ASP A 19 -8.01 -0.33 4.31
CA ASP A 19 -7.29 -1.27 5.17
C ASP A 19 -8.20 -1.95 6.19
N ALA A 20 -7.63 -2.84 7.01
CA ALA A 20 -8.36 -3.57 8.05
C ALA A 20 -9.01 -2.67 9.11
N THR A 21 -8.56 -1.42 9.25
CA THR A 21 -9.13 -0.43 10.17
C THR A 21 -10.29 0.36 9.56
N GLY A 22 -10.55 0.18 8.26
CA GLY A 22 -11.51 0.97 7.50
C GLY A 22 -10.94 2.29 6.97
N TYR A 23 -9.63 2.51 7.06
CA TYR A 23 -9.00 3.70 6.53
C TYR A 23 -8.89 3.63 5.00
N TYR A 24 -9.42 4.67 4.33
CA TYR A 24 -9.41 4.82 2.89
C TYR A 24 -8.03 5.30 2.38
N TYR A 25 -7.06 4.41 2.35
CA TYR A 25 -5.70 4.75 1.89
C TYR A 25 -5.61 4.89 0.37
N GLY A 26 -6.55 4.33 -0.40
CA GLY A 26 -6.57 4.46 -1.86
C GLY A 26 -6.62 5.91 -2.35
N GLY A 27 -7.36 6.77 -1.65
CA GLY A 27 -7.42 8.20 -1.96
C GLY A 27 -6.09 8.89 -1.72
N ASP A 28 -5.40 8.52 -0.64
CA ASP A 28 -4.08 9.06 -0.34
C ASP A 28 -3.03 8.62 -1.36
N LEU A 29 -3.09 7.35 -1.83
CA LEU A 29 -2.22 6.86 -2.91
C LEU A 29 -2.40 7.68 -4.19
N VAL A 30 -3.65 7.89 -4.62
CA VAL A 30 -3.98 8.65 -5.85
C VAL A 30 -3.63 10.13 -5.71
N SER A 31 -3.69 10.68 -4.51
CA SER A 31 -3.35 12.09 -4.24
C SER A 31 -1.84 12.38 -4.25
N ALA A 32 -0.97 11.37 -4.30
CA ALA A 32 0.47 11.58 -4.36
C ALA A 32 0.86 12.33 -5.65
N THR A 33 1.74 13.31 -5.51
CA THR A 33 2.27 14.14 -6.59
C THR A 33 3.71 13.76 -6.92
N GLU A 34 4.36 14.51 -7.82
CA GLU A 34 5.78 14.35 -8.16
C GLU A 34 6.72 14.64 -6.97
N GLU A 35 6.27 15.42 -5.98
CA GLU A 35 7.03 15.69 -4.75
C GLU A 35 7.02 14.49 -3.79
N GLY A 36 6.12 13.54 -4.03
CA GLY A 36 5.91 12.35 -3.24
C GLY A 36 5.11 12.59 -1.95
N LYS A 37 4.66 11.48 -1.34
CA LYS A 37 3.83 11.47 -0.14
C LYS A 37 4.12 10.22 0.70
N LEU A 38 4.38 10.42 1.98
CA LEU A 38 4.47 9.34 2.96
C LEU A 38 3.05 8.97 3.43
N ILE A 39 2.66 7.72 3.24
CA ILE A 39 1.32 7.21 3.56
C ILE A 39 1.47 5.97 4.42
N SER A 40 0.69 5.90 5.50
CA SER A 40 0.74 4.79 6.45
C SER A 40 -0.60 4.06 6.44
N TYR A 41 -0.59 2.76 6.17
CA TYR A 41 -1.81 1.95 6.09
C TYR A 41 -1.55 0.52 6.53
N VAL A 42 -2.59 -0.18 6.98
CA VAL A 42 -2.48 -1.59 7.36
C VAL A 42 -2.59 -2.48 6.13
N ILE A 43 -1.62 -3.37 5.96
CA ILE A 43 -1.64 -4.39 4.91
C ILE A 43 -0.89 -5.63 5.39
N SER A 44 -1.22 -6.80 4.84
CA SER A 44 -0.50 -8.03 5.13
C SER A 44 0.99 -7.88 4.76
N ASP A 45 1.86 -8.19 5.71
CA ASP A 45 3.28 -8.38 5.46
C ASP A 45 3.48 -9.70 4.69
N PRO A 46 4.16 -9.70 3.53
CA PRO A 46 4.29 -10.90 2.69
C PRO A 46 5.23 -11.96 3.27
N GLU A 47 6.08 -11.62 4.24
CA GLU A 47 6.99 -12.53 4.93
C GLU A 47 6.27 -13.22 6.11
N THR A 48 5.53 -12.45 6.92
CA THR A 48 4.90 -12.96 8.15
C THR A 48 3.42 -13.33 8.02
N ASP A 49 2.75 -12.86 6.96
CA ASP A 49 1.29 -12.95 6.74
C ASP A 49 0.45 -12.23 7.81
N ASN A 50 1.07 -11.43 8.67
CA ASN A 50 0.39 -10.63 9.67
C ASN A 50 -0.04 -9.29 9.09
N GLU A 51 -1.19 -8.78 9.53
CA GLU A 51 -1.58 -7.40 9.24
C GLU A 51 -0.70 -6.45 10.03
N GLU A 52 0.05 -5.62 9.31
CA GLU A 52 0.99 -4.68 9.91
C GLU A 52 0.83 -3.29 9.29
N CYS A 53 1.18 -2.27 10.07
CA CYS A 53 1.29 -0.91 9.55
C CYS A 53 2.51 -0.82 8.63
N LYS A 54 2.27 -0.47 7.38
CA LYS A 54 3.29 -0.19 6.39
C LYS A 54 3.38 1.31 6.13
N HIS A 55 4.60 1.84 6.16
CA HIS A 55 4.90 3.21 5.75
C HIS A 55 5.41 3.19 4.31
N THR A 56 4.64 3.77 3.37
CA THR A 56 4.96 3.79 1.94
C THR A 56 5.21 5.22 1.47
N TRP A 57 6.35 5.45 0.84
CA TRP A 57 6.59 6.64 0.03
C TRP A 57 6.04 6.41 -1.37
N MET A 58 5.09 7.24 -1.77
CA MET A 58 4.47 7.23 -3.10
C MET A 58 4.91 8.45 -3.89
N VAL A 59 5.18 8.31 -5.18
CA VAL A 59 5.49 9.42 -6.10
C VAL A 59 4.73 9.23 -7.42
N LEU A 60 4.19 10.32 -7.95
CA LEU A 60 3.64 10.37 -9.31
C LEU A 60 4.76 10.69 -10.29
N HIS A 61 4.86 9.94 -11.37
CA HIS A 61 5.82 10.19 -12.43
C HIS A 61 5.21 9.78 -13.77
N ASP A 62 5.11 10.72 -14.71
CA ASP A 62 4.51 10.51 -16.03
C ASP A 62 3.12 9.84 -16.00
N GLY A 63 2.28 10.25 -15.04
CA GLY A 63 0.93 9.70 -14.88
C GLY A 63 0.87 8.32 -14.20
N LEU A 64 2.00 7.78 -13.75
CA LEU A 64 2.10 6.52 -13.02
C LEU A 64 2.53 6.74 -11.58
N HIS A 65 1.91 5.99 -10.66
CA HIS A 65 2.28 6.02 -9.25
C HIS A 65 3.28 4.91 -8.92
N PHE A 66 4.43 5.29 -8.37
CA PHE A 66 5.46 4.39 -7.86
C PHE A 66 5.48 4.45 -6.33
N GLY A 67 5.55 3.29 -5.69
CA GLY A 67 5.50 3.18 -4.23
C GLY A 67 6.53 2.20 -3.70
N SER A 68 7.25 2.60 -2.66
CA SER A 68 8.08 1.69 -1.86
C SER A 68 7.94 2.02 -0.39
N GLY A 69 8.09 1.02 0.48
CA GLY A 69 7.83 1.19 1.89
C GLY A 69 8.31 0.04 2.74
N PHE A 70 8.30 0.26 4.04
CA PHE A 70 8.72 -0.70 5.06
C PHE A 70 7.58 -0.94 6.05
N TYR A 71 7.59 -2.13 6.65
CA TYR A 71 6.65 -2.49 7.71
C TYR A 71 7.24 -2.08 9.05
N ARG A 72 6.40 -1.65 9.99
CA ARG A 72 6.85 -1.20 11.32
C ARG A 72 7.60 -2.29 12.08
N GLY A 73 7.27 -3.58 11.88
CA GLY A 73 7.99 -4.70 12.47
C GLY A 73 9.43 -4.89 11.99
N GLN A 74 9.89 -4.11 10.99
CA GLN A 74 11.22 -4.18 10.40
C GLN A 74 12.18 -3.08 10.88
N GLU A 75 11.78 -2.28 11.88
CA GLU A 75 12.67 -1.34 12.60
C GLU A 75 13.60 -2.04 13.60
#